data_AF-A0A061RTX4-F1
#
_entry.id   AF-A0A061RTX4-F1
#
_cell.length_a   1.000
_cell.length_b   1.000
_cell.length_c   1.000
_cell.angle_alpha   90.00
_cell.angle_beta   90.00
_cell.angle_gamma   90.00
#
_symmetry.space_group_name_H-M   'P 1'
#
loop_
_entity.id
_entity.type
_entity.pdbx_description
1 polymer ?
#
loop_
_entity_poly.entity_id
_entity_poly.type
_entity_poly.pdbx_seq_one_letter_code
_entity_poly.pdbx_strand_id
1 'polypeptide(L)'
;NVRMESASVLPRLAKSISGASAMESLSNAFVRLLGDVSKWVRHESRLQLEEFARSPAAPSPPTALLQHASLMMSGCGGGEMDVKEAVAAIRALPVIAEKMDAAWCEAFAEDLQRICDNGKVDSRKALAETLHLLAPMNSGRCEAKLRELFLRLLADDREEVRSGLLAGIGKLARHLPPDCREAMVERLGEAGLQQSENCSGWRTRLLVLEELPEVGGTEGCALRVAELALKMCCDPVAEIRLCASKQVSRILSGMWRRRSAGDAAAGAARSVVDDLKALAAEPNHQSRQAYANAVAALPQEAEDSLLAELTPPLAALAEDRISGVRVTVAQALAAKAKDGRLSADGMAALPLRSVLSCMSRVLTQFLRLPSLRWLTTSMPRSGGSSPRSALLRAAVLRAEPRSPRHGRTLDRAQGRCQDLLRALGQLRAGRLRVYEARVGARPSVARRRLGTP
;
A
#
# COMPACT_ATOMS: atom_id res chain seq x y z
N ASN A 1 -0.56 42.18 -11.25
CA ASN A 1 0.45 41.13 -11.47
C ASN A 1 1.58 41.12 -10.46
N VAL A 2 2.39 42.17 -10.29
CA VAL A 2 3.59 42.12 -9.42
C VAL A 2 3.31 41.64 -7.97
N ARG A 3 2.28 42.16 -7.29
CA ARG A 3 1.94 41.71 -5.91
C ARG A 3 1.43 40.27 -5.83
N MET A 4 0.69 39.83 -6.84
CA MET A 4 0.20 38.45 -6.95
C MET A 4 1.37 37.49 -7.22
N GLU A 5 2.29 37.87 -8.11
CA GLU A 5 3.52 37.11 -8.34
C GLU A 5 4.37 37.03 -7.07
N SER A 6 4.44 38.13 -6.32
CA SER A 6 5.13 38.17 -5.03
C SER A 6 4.53 37.15 -4.05
N ALA A 7 3.20 37.01 -3.99
CA ALA A 7 2.54 36.00 -3.15
C ALA A 7 2.96 34.57 -3.52
N SER A 8 3.15 34.27 -4.81
CA SER A 8 3.59 32.96 -5.29
C SER A 8 5.08 32.66 -5.02
N VAL A 9 5.92 33.69 -4.92
CA VAL A 9 7.38 33.55 -4.78
C VAL A 9 7.81 33.53 -3.30
N LEU A 10 7.11 34.24 -2.43
CA LEU A 10 7.46 34.37 -1.00
C LEU A 10 7.64 33.03 -0.27
N PRO A 11 6.81 32.00 -0.47
CA PRO A 11 7.03 30.69 0.17
C PRO A 11 8.36 30.04 -0.21
N ARG A 12 8.80 30.20 -1.46
CA ARG A 12 10.09 29.67 -1.94
C ARG A 12 11.26 30.44 -1.33
N LEU A 13 11.15 31.77 -1.25
CA LEU A 13 12.14 32.61 -0.58
C LEU A 13 12.26 32.25 0.91
N ALA A 14 11.14 32.05 1.59
CA ALA A 14 11.08 31.68 2.99
C ALA A 14 11.81 30.34 3.29
N LYS A 15 11.92 29.43 2.32
CA LYS A 15 12.70 28.18 2.47
C LYS A 15 14.21 28.39 2.39
N SER A 16 14.66 29.45 1.71
CA SER A 16 16.07 29.71 1.42
C SER A 16 16.74 30.67 2.41
N ILE A 17 15.96 31.36 3.24
CA ILE A 17 16.45 32.42 4.12
C ILE A 17 16.72 31.85 5.51
N SER A 18 17.96 32.04 5.98
CA SER A 18 18.40 31.67 7.32
C SER A 18 18.61 32.95 8.15
N GLY A 19 17.55 33.45 8.78
CA GLY A 19 17.66 34.61 9.68
C GLY A 19 16.32 35.05 10.25
N ALA A 20 16.24 35.16 11.59
CA ALA A 20 15.01 35.48 12.31
C ALA A 20 14.40 36.84 11.87
N SER A 21 15.21 37.88 11.75
CA SER A 21 14.76 39.22 11.32
C SER A 21 14.28 39.27 9.86
N ALA A 22 14.95 38.52 8.97
CA ALA A 22 14.54 38.41 7.58
C ALA A 22 13.20 37.65 7.46
N MET A 23 13.02 36.60 8.27
CA MET A 23 11.78 35.84 8.32
C MET A 23 10.61 36.62 8.92
N GLU A 24 10.86 37.45 9.92
CA GLU A 24 9.85 38.38 10.46
C GLU A 24 9.39 39.37 9.39
N SER A 25 10.34 39.96 8.65
CA SER A 25 10.05 40.87 7.54
C SER A 25 9.23 40.20 6.43
N LEU A 26 9.60 38.97 6.05
CA LEU A 26 8.86 38.17 5.07
C LEU A 26 7.46 37.82 5.56
N SER A 27 7.31 37.46 6.82
CA SER A 27 6.01 37.11 7.39
C SER A 27 5.09 38.32 7.45
N ASN A 28 5.62 39.50 7.80
CA ASN A 28 4.88 40.75 7.75
C ASN A 28 4.47 41.11 6.31
N ALA A 29 5.35 40.90 5.33
CA ALA A 29 5.02 41.10 3.92
C ALA A 29 3.90 40.13 3.46
N PHE A 30 3.99 38.85 3.85
CA PHE A 30 2.98 37.85 3.51
C PHE A 30 1.62 38.15 4.15
N VAL A 31 1.60 38.55 5.43
CA VAL A 31 0.37 38.99 6.12
C VAL A 31 -0.29 40.18 5.42
N ARG A 32 0.50 41.14 4.90
CA ARG A 32 -0.05 42.25 4.11
C ARG A 32 -0.70 41.79 2.81
N LEU A 33 -0.16 40.76 2.16
CA LEU A 33 -0.74 40.19 0.94
C LEU A 33 -2.02 39.40 1.21
N LEU A 34 -2.08 38.69 2.33
CA LEU A 34 -3.29 38.01 2.82
C LEU A 34 -4.45 39.00 3.06
N GLY A 35 -4.13 40.23 3.48
CA GLY A 35 -5.07 41.34 3.66
C GLY A 35 -5.13 42.35 2.50
N ASP A 36 -4.56 42.06 1.32
CA ASP A 36 -4.46 43.02 0.22
C ASP A 36 -5.84 43.52 -0.23
N VAL A 37 -5.94 44.76 -0.71
CA VAL A 37 -7.18 45.31 -1.26
C VAL A 37 -7.70 44.52 -2.47
N SER A 38 -6.79 43.95 -3.26
CA SER A 38 -7.10 43.15 -4.45
C SER A 38 -7.52 41.73 -4.07
N LYS A 39 -8.73 41.35 -4.48
CA LYS A 39 -9.24 39.98 -4.30
C LYS A 39 -8.31 38.91 -4.90
N TRP A 40 -7.65 39.20 -6.02
CA TRP A 40 -6.76 38.26 -6.70
C TRP A 40 -5.44 38.05 -5.96
N VAL A 41 -4.92 39.09 -5.32
CA VAL A 41 -3.73 38.98 -4.49
C VAL A 41 -4.05 38.20 -3.22
N ARG A 42 -5.20 38.48 -2.57
CA ARG A 42 -5.66 37.68 -1.43
C ARG A 42 -5.84 36.21 -1.81
N HIS A 43 -6.55 35.94 -2.91
CA HIS A 43 -6.77 34.59 -3.41
C HIS A 43 -5.46 33.82 -3.57
N GLU A 44 -4.50 34.37 -4.33
CA GLU A 44 -3.20 33.73 -4.53
C GLU A 44 -2.45 33.54 -3.20
N SER A 45 -2.42 34.56 -2.33
CA SER A 45 -1.73 34.47 -1.04
C SER A 45 -2.31 33.37 -0.14
N ARG A 46 -3.63 33.17 -0.16
CA ARG A 46 -4.31 32.14 0.62
C ARG A 46 -3.99 30.74 0.11
N LEU A 47 -3.90 30.56 -1.22
CA LEU A 47 -3.47 29.29 -1.81
C LEU A 47 -2.03 28.93 -1.41
N GLN A 48 -1.18 29.94 -1.21
CA GLN A 48 0.22 29.77 -0.82
C GLN A 48 0.44 29.65 0.69
N LEU A 49 -0.60 29.77 1.52
CA LEU A 49 -0.47 29.78 2.98
C LEU A 49 0.18 28.52 3.52
N GLU A 50 -0.25 27.35 3.03
CA GLU A 50 0.26 26.05 3.45
C GLU A 50 1.77 25.93 3.17
N GLU A 51 2.22 26.36 1.99
CA GLU A 51 3.64 26.30 1.62
C GLU A 51 4.47 27.31 2.41
N PHE A 52 3.93 28.51 2.66
CA PHE A 52 4.59 29.53 3.48
C PHE A 52 4.74 29.04 4.93
N ALA A 53 3.68 28.46 5.51
CA ALA A 53 3.66 27.98 6.88
C ALA A 53 4.71 26.87 7.13
N ARG A 54 5.04 26.07 6.12
CA ARG A 54 6.05 24.99 6.22
C ARG A 54 7.50 25.46 6.24
N SER A 55 7.77 26.76 6.05
CA SER A 55 9.16 27.23 6.10
C SER A 55 9.79 26.93 7.47
N PRO A 56 11.00 26.33 7.50
CA PRO A 56 11.70 25.92 8.72
C PRO A 56 12.21 27.10 9.56
N ALA A 57 12.25 28.30 8.99
CA ALA A 57 12.86 29.47 9.61
C ALA A 57 11.86 30.34 10.41
N ALA A 58 10.62 29.88 10.61
CA ALA A 58 9.61 30.56 11.41
C ALA A 58 9.55 29.94 12.83
N PRO A 59 10.22 30.51 13.85
CA PRO A 59 10.29 29.95 15.20
C PRO A 59 8.94 30.00 15.96
N SER A 60 7.99 30.78 15.46
CA SER A 60 6.56 30.76 15.78
C SER A 60 5.83 31.57 14.69
N PRO A 61 4.59 31.23 14.32
CA PRO A 61 3.84 32.04 13.36
C PRO A 61 3.54 33.39 14.03
N PRO A 62 3.78 34.53 13.35
CA PRO A 62 3.42 35.82 13.91
C PRO A 62 1.94 35.85 14.30
N THR A 63 1.60 36.56 15.38
CA THR A 63 0.21 36.68 15.87
C THR A 63 -0.76 37.08 14.76
N ALA A 64 -0.33 37.95 13.83
CA ALA A 64 -1.16 38.36 12.70
C ALA A 64 -1.44 37.23 11.70
N LEU A 65 -0.51 36.28 11.51
CA LEU A 65 -0.72 35.10 10.68
C LEU A 65 -1.75 34.15 11.32
N LEU A 66 -1.68 33.98 12.65
CA LEU A 66 -2.65 33.19 13.41
C LEU A 66 -4.05 33.82 13.37
N GLN A 67 -4.14 35.13 13.56
CA GLN A 67 -5.40 35.87 13.42
C GLN A 67 -5.99 35.71 12.02
N HIS A 68 -5.16 35.80 10.97
CA HIS A 68 -5.62 35.58 9.61
C HIS A 68 -6.07 34.14 9.37
N ALA A 69 -5.35 33.15 9.89
CA ALA A 69 -5.72 31.75 9.80
C ALA A 69 -7.06 31.48 10.50
N SER A 70 -7.29 32.04 11.68
CA SER A 70 -8.58 31.98 12.39
C SER A 70 -9.71 32.57 11.56
N LEU A 71 -9.53 33.78 11.01
CA LEU A 71 -10.53 34.40 10.14
C LEU A 71 -10.86 33.52 8.91
N MET A 72 -9.86 32.88 8.32
CA MET A 72 -10.10 31.97 7.20
C MET A 72 -10.83 30.70 7.64
N MET A 73 -10.42 30.06 8.73
CA MET A 73 -11.05 28.85 9.24
C MET A 73 -12.53 29.08 9.57
N SER A 74 -12.89 30.22 10.16
CA SER A 74 -14.28 30.58 10.41
C SER A 74 -15.10 30.71 9.12
N GLY A 75 -14.48 31.14 8.00
CA GLY A 75 -15.11 31.24 6.69
C GLY A 75 -15.31 29.91 5.95
N CYS A 76 -14.64 28.83 6.36
CA CYS A 76 -14.67 27.53 5.66
C CYS A 76 -16.01 26.79 5.80
N GLY A 77 -16.80 27.10 6.83
CA GLY A 77 -18.02 26.37 7.22
C GLY A 77 -19.31 26.78 6.50
N GLY A 78 -19.24 27.11 5.20
CA GLY A 78 -20.43 27.39 4.37
C GLY A 78 -20.66 28.85 3.98
N GLY A 79 -19.69 29.75 4.23
CA GLY A 79 -19.76 31.15 3.80
C GLY A 79 -19.50 31.37 2.30
N GLU A 80 -19.42 32.65 1.90
CA GLU A 80 -19.10 33.08 0.52
C GLU A 80 -17.67 32.75 0.08
N MET A 81 -16.83 32.20 0.97
CA MET A 81 -15.45 31.91 0.66
C MET A 81 -15.31 30.91 -0.51
N ASP A 82 -14.35 31.20 -1.38
CA ASP A 82 -14.01 30.31 -2.49
C ASP A 82 -13.56 28.94 -1.97
N VAL A 83 -13.98 27.89 -2.67
CA VAL A 83 -13.69 26.50 -2.25
C VAL A 83 -12.20 26.24 -2.18
N LYS A 84 -11.42 26.77 -3.14
CA LYS A 84 -9.97 26.52 -3.18
C LYS A 84 -9.28 27.22 -2.03
N GLU A 85 -9.74 28.41 -1.65
CA GLU A 85 -9.26 29.12 -0.46
C GLU A 85 -9.59 28.34 0.81
N ALA A 86 -10.81 27.82 0.95
CA ALA A 86 -11.19 26.99 2.09
C ALA A 86 -10.34 25.71 2.19
N VAL A 87 -10.15 25.01 1.08
CA VAL A 87 -9.29 23.81 1.02
C VAL A 87 -7.85 24.15 1.40
N ALA A 88 -7.30 25.26 0.89
CA ALA A 88 -5.94 25.69 1.24
C ALA A 88 -5.80 26.03 2.73
N ALA A 89 -6.80 26.71 3.31
CA ALA A 89 -6.82 27.01 4.74
C ALA A 89 -6.84 25.73 5.60
N ILE A 90 -7.69 24.76 5.25
CA ILE A 90 -7.81 23.49 5.96
C ILE A 90 -6.50 22.69 5.86
N ARG A 91 -5.85 22.67 4.69
CA ARG A 91 -4.57 21.96 4.50
C ARG A 91 -3.38 22.65 5.16
N ALA A 92 -3.43 23.97 5.37
CA ALA A 92 -2.45 24.70 6.15
C ALA A 92 -2.57 24.41 7.65
N LEU A 93 -3.76 24.02 8.13
CA LEU A 93 -4.06 23.89 9.55
C LEU A 93 -3.08 22.97 10.31
N PRO A 94 -2.70 21.76 9.85
CA PRO A 94 -1.78 20.92 10.60
C PRO A 94 -0.42 21.58 10.87
N VAL A 95 0.08 22.36 9.91
CA VAL A 95 1.36 23.07 10.02
C VAL A 95 1.26 24.24 11.01
N ILE A 96 0.10 24.89 11.06
CA ILE A 96 -0.18 25.97 12.00
C ILE A 96 -0.37 25.40 13.41
N ALA A 97 -1.14 24.32 13.52
CA ALA A 97 -1.40 23.61 14.77
C ALA A 97 -0.10 23.09 15.41
N GLU A 98 0.85 22.58 14.61
CA GLU A 98 2.16 22.14 15.11
C GLU A 98 2.91 23.26 15.83
N LYS A 99 2.76 24.50 15.38
CA LYS A 99 3.43 25.67 15.99
C LYS A 99 2.65 26.28 17.15
N MET A 100 1.38 25.92 17.31
CA MET A 100 0.50 26.38 18.40
C MET A 100 0.43 25.39 19.56
N ASP A 101 0.92 24.15 19.36
CA ASP A 101 0.75 23.04 20.30
C ASP A 101 -0.71 22.93 20.78
N ALA A 102 -1.00 22.62 22.05
CA ALA A 102 -2.36 22.37 22.54
C ALA A 102 -3.38 23.52 22.32
N ALA A 103 -2.93 24.75 22.04
CA ALA A 103 -3.81 25.91 21.85
C ALA A 103 -4.60 25.89 20.53
N TRP A 104 -4.18 25.10 19.52
CA TRP A 104 -4.91 25.01 18.25
C TRP A 104 -6.35 24.52 18.45
N CYS A 105 -6.55 23.66 19.45
CA CYS A 105 -7.82 23.03 19.72
C CYS A 105 -8.90 24.03 20.10
N GLU A 106 -8.61 24.86 21.10
CA GLU A 106 -9.51 25.91 21.58
C GLU A 106 -9.76 26.96 20.49
N ALA A 107 -8.74 27.22 19.65
CA ALA A 107 -8.84 28.19 18.57
C ALA A 107 -9.71 27.74 17.38
N PHE A 108 -9.73 26.45 17.05
CA PHE A 108 -10.33 25.97 15.79
C PHE A 108 -11.42 24.89 15.94
N ALA A 109 -11.69 24.35 17.13
CA ALA A 109 -12.65 23.25 17.32
C ALA A 109 -14.04 23.55 16.72
N GLU A 110 -14.58 24.74 16.98
CA GLU A 110 -15.89 25.15 16.47
C GLU A 110 -15.88 25.38 14.94
N ASP A 111 -14.76 25.85 14.40
CA ASP A 111 -14.61 26.01 12.96
C ASP A 111 -14.56 24.65 12.25
N LEU A 112 -13.84 23.69 12.82
CA LEU A 112 -13.79 22.31 12.31
C LEU A 112 -15.16 21.65 12.35
N GLN A 113 -15.91 21.85 13.44
CA GLN A 113 -17.28 21.35 13.54
C GLN A 113 -18.17 21.96 12.45
N ARG A 114 -18.12 23.28 12.27
CA ARG A 114 -18.90 23.98 11.25
C ARG A 114 -18.54 23.53 9.84
N ILE A 115 -17.26 23.24 9.56
CA ILE A 115 -16.83 22.64 8.30
C ILE A 115 -17.45 21.26 8.13
N CYS A 116 -17.40 20.39 9.14
CA CYS A 116 -18.02 19.06 9.08
C CYS A 116 -19.53 19.12 8.81
N ASP A 117 -20.25 20.04 9.45
CA ASP A 117 -21.71 20.07 9.34
C ASP A 117 -22.22 20.82 8.10
N ASN A 118 -21.60 21.94 7.75
CA ASN A 118 -22.10 22.88 6.74
C ASN A 118 -21.10 23.17 5.61
N GLY A 119 -19.89 22.62 5.67
CA GLY A 119 -18.87 22.84 4.67
C GLY A 119 -19.26 22.26 3.30
N LYS A 120 -18.77 22.91 2.24
CA LYS A 120 -18.85 22.38 0.87
C LYS A 120 -18.10 21.03 0.81
N VAL A 121 -18.50 20.15 -0.12
CA VAL A 121 -17.97 18.77 -0.21
C VAL A 121 -16.44 18.73 -0.22
N ASP A 122 -15.79 19.60 -1.00
CA ASP A 122 -14.33 19.68 -1.08
C ASP A 122 -13.68 20.13 0.24
N SER A 123 -14.33 21.02 0.99
CA SER A 123 -13.85 21.45 2.31
C SER A 123 -13.92 20.30 3.31
N ARG A 124 -15.04 19.56 3.35
CA ARG A 124 -15.19 18.39 4.22
C ARG A 124 -14.21 17.28 3.87
N LYS A 125 -13.99 17.05 2.57
CA LYS A 125 -12.98 16.13 2.07
C LYS A 125 -11.57 16.54 2.50
N ALA A 126 -11.21 17.82 2.33
CA ALA A 126 -9.92 18.32 2.81
C ALA A 126 -9.75 18.15 4.32
N LEU A 127 -10.83 18.32 5.09
CA LEU A 127 -10.80 18.07 6.53
C LEU A 127 -10.60 16.58 6.85
N ALA A 128 -11.31 15.70 6.16
CA ALA A 128 -11.12 14.26 6.27
C ALA A 128 -9.68 13.81 5.94
N GLU A 129 -9.10 14.36 4.87
CA GLU A 129 -7.71 14.09 4.46
C GLU A 129 -6.69 14.60 5.48
N THR A 130 -7.01 15.64 6.26
CA THR A 130 -6.07 16.28 7.20
C THR A 130 -6.23 15.79 8.65
N LEU A 131 -7.34 15.13 8.99
CA LEU A 131 -7.65 14.75 10.38
C LEU A 131 -6.56 13.88 11.03
N HIS A 132 -5.97 12.96 10.27
CA HIS A 132 -4.88 12.10 10.73
C HIS A 132 -3.56 12.85 11.03
N LEU A 133 -3.40 14.06 10.49
CA LEU A 133 -2.26 14.94 10.80
C LEU A 133 -2.53 15.74 12.07
N LEU A 134 -3.79 16.04 12.37
CA LEU A 134 -4.21 16.75 13.59
C LEU A 134 -4.22 15.85 14.82
N ALA A 135 -4.62 14.60 14.65
CA ALA A 135 -4.78 13.65 15.75
C ALA A 135 -3.53 13.45 16.65
N PRO A 136 -2.28 13.38 16.13
CA PRO A 136 -1.09 13.31 16.97
C PRO A 136 -0.87 14.52 17.87
N MET A 137 -1.36 15.69 17.47
CA MET A 137 -1.26 16.94 18.24
C MET A 137 -2.43 17.11 19.23
N ASN A 138 -3.30 16.12 19.35
CA ASN A 138 -4.33 16.10 20.36
C ASN A 138 -3.70 15.79 21.72
N SER A 139 -3.45 16.82 22.53
CA SER A 139 -2.92 16.69 23.89
C SER A 139 -3.98 16.17 24.90
N GLY A 140 -4.92 15.33 24.46
CA GLY A 140 -6.11 14.88 25.21
C GLY A 140 -7.25 15.92 25.30
N ARG A 141 -6.94 17.22 25.20
CA ARG A 141 -7.92 18.31 25.30
C ARG A 141 -9.02 18.27 24.24
N CYS A 142 -8.73 17.69 23.08
CA CYS A 142 -9.66 17.62 21.94
C CYS A 142 -10.21 16.23 21.71
N GLU A 143 -10.01 15.27 22.62
CA GLU A 143 -10.39 13.87 22.35
C GLU A 143 -11.88 13.74 22.01
N ALA A 144 -12.75 14.41 22.78
CA ALA A 144 -14.19 14.44 22.51
C ALA A 144 -14.51 15.05 21.13
N LYS A 145 -13.84 16.14 20.78
CA LYS A 145 -14.05 16.82 19.49
C LYS A 145 -13.50 16.00 18.33
N LEU A 146 -12.32 15.39 18.47
CA LEU A 146 -11.74 14.49 17.48
C LEU A 146 -12.63 13.28 17.24
N ARG A 147 -13.18 12.68 18.31
CA ARG A 147 -14.20 11.62 18.23
C ARG A 147 -15.41 12.08 17.42
N GLU A 148 -15.98 13.24 17.74
CA GLU A 148 -17.15 13.79 17.04
C GLU A 148 -16.88 14.03 15.55
N LEU A 149 -15.79 14.72 15.23
CA LEU A 149 -15.37 15.00 13.85
C LEU A 149 -15.14 13.69 13.08
N PHE A 150 -14.45 12.72 13.70
CA PHE A 150 -14.20 11.42 13.10
C PHE A 150 -15.51 10.71 12.75
N LEU A 151 -16.42 10.53 13.72
CA LEU A 151 -17.68 9.84 13.51
C LEU A 151 -18.55 10.55 12.46
N ARG A 152 -18.55 11.89 12.46
CA ARG A 152 -19.29 12.69 11.47
C ARG A 152 -18.76 12.49 10.06
N LEU A 153 -17.45 12.56 9.86
CA LEU A 153 -16.80 12.37 8.55
C LEU A 153 -16.88 10.92 8.07
N LEU A 154 -16.80 9.97 9.01
CA LEU A 154 -16.97 8.55 8.74
C LEU A 154 -18.39 8.21 8.25
N ALA A 155 -19.38 8.95 8.73
CA ALA A 155 -20.79 8.83 8.34
C ALA A 155 -21.24 9.88 7.29
N ASP A 156 -20.31 10.60 6.66
CA ASP A 156 -20.63 11.63 5.66
C ASP A 156 -21.42 11.01 4.49
N ASP A 157 -22.34 11.77 3.89
CA ASP A 157 -23.18 11.30 2.79
C ASP A 157 -22.39 11.17 1.48
N ARG A 158 -21.32 11.94 1.32
CA ARG A 158 -20.50 11.99 0.10
C ARG A 158 -19.37 10.97 0.15
N GLU A 159 -19.33 10.10 -0.86
CA GLU A 159 -18.28 9.07 -0.99
C GLU A 159 -16.88 9.67 -1.04
N GLU A 160 -16.71 10.83 -1.68
CA GLU A 160 -15.40 11.50 -1.81
C GLU A 160 -14.84 11.97 -0.45
N VAL A 161 -15.71 12.34 0.50
CA VAL A 161 -15.32 12.73 1.86
C VAL A 161 -14.93 11.49 2.65
N ARG A 162 -15.76 10.44 2.60
CA ARG A 162 -15.46 9.16 3.26
C ARG A 162 -14.15 8.56 2.72
N SER A 163 -13.95 8.59 1.40
CA SER A 163 -12.70 8.13 0.77
C SER A 163 -11.50 9.00 1.18
N GLY A 164 -11.69 10.30 1.38
CA GLY A 164 -10.65 11.19 1.92
C GLY A 164 -10.23 10.79 3.33
N LEU A 165 -11.18 10.42 4.19
CA LEU A 165 -10.90 9.93 5.55
C LEU A 165 -10.15 8.60 5.53
N LEU A 166 -10.55 7.70 4.62
CA LEU A 166 -9.90 6.40 4.43
C LEU A 166 -8.42 6.56 4.02
N ALA A 167 -8.05 7.61 3.28
CA ALA A 167 -6.70 7.84 2.77
C ALA A 167 -5.62 8.18 3.82
N GLY A 168 -5.94 8.09 5.11
CA GLY A 168 -4.97 8.16 6.21
C GLY A 168 -5.46 7.49 7.48
N ILE A 169 -6.43 6.57 7.36
CA ILE A 169 -7.16 6.02 8.49
C ILE A 169 -6.28 5.12 9.38
N GLY A 170 -5.27 4.46 8.81
CA GLY A 170 -4.29 3.68 9.56
C GLY A 170 -3.48 4.55 10.53
N LYS A 171 -3.06 5.74 10.08
CA LYS A 171 -2.35 6.71 10.94
C LYS A 171 -3.27 7.33 12.00
N LEU A 172 -4.55 7.51 11.66
CA LEU A 172 -5.55 8.04 12.58
C LEU A 172 -5.93 7.01 13.66
N ALA A 173 -6.01 5.73 13.32
CA ALA A 173 -6.50 4.64 14.18
C ALA A 173 -5.84 4.60 15.57
N ARG A 174 -4.52 4.81 15.63
CA ARG A 174 -3.74 4.80 16.89
C ARG A 174 -4.12 5.93 17.86
N HIS A 175 -4.78 6.98 17.38
CA HIS A 175 -5.21 8.14 18.17
C HIS A 175 -6.70 8.13 18.50
N LEU A 176 -7.45 7.16 17.98
CA LEU A 176 -8.89 7.03 18.24
C LEU A 176 -9.14 6.25 19.54
N PRO A 177 -10.21 6.57 20.30
CA PRO A 177 -10.66 5.76 21.41
C PRO A 177 -11.32 4.44 20.95
N PRO A 178 -11.48 3.43 21.83
CA PRO A 178 -11.94 2.09 21.45
C PRO A 178 -13.27 2.03 20.68
N ASP A 179 -14.27 2.80 21.12
CA ASP A 179 -15.59 2.90 20.46
C ASP A 179 -15.48 3.40 19.01
N CYS A 180 -14.61 4.37 18.76
CA CYS A 180 -14.35 4.88 17.41
C CYS A 180 -13.65 3.83 16.54
N ARG A 181 -12.74 3.04 17.12
CA ARG A 181 -12.05 1.96 16.38
C ARG A 181 -13.03 0.86 15.95
N GLU A 182 -14.04 0.56 16.76
CA GLU A 182 -15.06 -0.42 16.39
C GLU A 182 -15.89 0.05 15.19
N ALA A 183 -16.39 1.29 15.24
CA ALA A 183 -17.12 1.92 14.13
C ALA A 183 -16.25 2.03 12.86
N MET A 184 -14.96 2.36 13.04
CA MET A 184 -13.97 2.40 11.96
C MET A 184 -13.85 1.05 11.26
N VAL A 185 -13.67 -0.03 12.02
CA VAL A 185 -13.48 -1.38 11.46
C VAL A 185 -14.74 -1.86 10.74
N GLU A 186 -15.92 -1.55 11.29
CA GLU A 186 -17.20 -1.83 10.62
C GLU A 186 -17.27 -1.13 9.25
N ARG A 187 -16.94 0.17 9.22
CA ARG A 187 -16.92 0.97 7.98
C ARG A 187 -15.88 0.51 6.96
N LEU A 188 -14.71 0.09 7.43
CA LEU A 188 -13.71 -0.54 6.56
C LEU A 188 -14.24 -1.85 5.96
N GLY A 189 -15.01 -2.63 6.73
CA GLY A 189 -15.68 -3.83 6.24
C GLY A 189 -16.70 -3.52 5.14
N GLU A 190 -17.57 -2.54 5.36
CA GLU A 190 -18.53 -2.07 4.36
C GLU A 190 -17.83 -1.62 3.08
N ALA A 191 -16.89 -0.67 3.18
CA ALA A 191 -16.17 -0.12 2.02
C ALA A 191 -15.30 -1.18 1.32
N GLY A 192 -14.70 -2.09 2.09
CA GLY A 192 -13.82 -3.15 1.62
C GLY A 192 -14.57 -4.29 0.91
N LEU A 193 -15.87 -4.45 1.11
CA LEU A 193 -16.67 -5.50 0.45
C LEU A 193 -17.72 -4.94 -0.51
N GLN A 194 -17.94 -3.62 -0.48
CA GLN A 194 -18.93 -2.92 -1.30
C GLN A 194 -18.75 -3.23 -2.80
N GLN A 195 -19.87 -3.62 -3.42
CA GLN A 195 -20.01 -3.86 -4.86
C GLN A 195 -18.94 -4.82 -5.45
N SER A 196 -18.38 -5.71 -4.63
CA SER A 196 -17.34 -6.64 -5.05
C SER A 196 -17.80 -7.49 -6.24
N GLU A 197 -19.02 -8.03 -6.20
CA GLU A 197 -19.61 -8.90 -7.23
C GLU A 197 -19.61 -8.28 -8.64
N ASN A 198 -19.85 -6.97 -8.75
CA ASN A 198 -19.93 -6.26 -10.03
C ASN A 198 -18.60 -5.62 -10.47
N CYS A 199 -17.50 -5.87 -9.74
CA CYS A 199 -16.18 -5.28 -9.97
C CYS A 199 -16.13 -3.73 -9.95
N SER A 200 -17.22 -3.04 -9.59
CA SER A 200 -17.21 -1.59 -9.36
C SER A 200 -16.61 -1.26 -8.00
N GLY A 201 -16.21 -0.01 -7.78
CA GLY A 201 -15.65 0.42 -6.48
C GLY A 201 -14.29 -0.21 -6.11
N TRP A 202 -13.62 -0.93 -7.03
CA TRP A 202 -12.39 -1.65 -6.72
C TRP A 202 -11.24 -0.73 -6.25
N ARG A 203 -11.22 0.54 -6.68
CA ARG A 203 -10.23 1.52 -6.20
C ARG A 203 -10.41 1.85 -4.72
N THR A 204 -11.65 1.99 -4.27
CA THR A 204 -11.99 2.17 -2.86
C THR A 204 -11.59 0.94 -2.06
N ARG A 205 -11.87 -0.27 -2.56
CA ARG A 205 -11.41 -1.51 -1.94
C ARG A 205 -9.88 -1.61 -1.86
N LEU A 206 -9.17 -1.15 -2.89
CA LEU A 206 -7.71 -1.11 -2.89
C LEU A 206 -7.18 -0.14 -1.84
N LEU A 207 -7.76 1.06 -1.73
CA LEU A 207 -7.43 2.04 -0.70
C LEU A 207 -7.62 1.46 0.71
N VAL A 208 -8.75 0.80 0.96
CA VAL A 208 -9.02 0.11 2.24
C VAL A 208 -7.93 -0.91 2.55
N LEU A 209 -7.58 -1.77 1.59
CA LEU A 209 -6.53 -2.78 1.76
C LEU A 209 -5.18 -2.18 2.15
N GLU A 210 -4.78 -1.07 1.52
CA GLU A 210 -3.50 -0.42 1.78
C GLU A 210 -3.36 0.06 3.24
N GLU A 211 -4.47 0.38 3.89
CA GLU A 211 -4.51 0.88 5.27
C GLU A 211 -4.63 -0.23 6.33
N LEU A 212 -5.11 -1.43 5.97
CA LEU A 212 -5.38 -2.51 6.94
C LEU A 212 -4.17 -2.91 7.81
N PRO A 213 -2.90 -2.95 7.32
CA PRO A 213 -1.77 -3.28 8.18
C PRO A 213 -1.56 -2.29 9.33
N GLU A 214 -1.71 -1.00 9.07
CA GLU A 214 -1.56 0.05 10.08
C GLU A 214 -2.72 -0.02 11.08
N VAL A 215 -3.95 -0.19 10.59
CA VAL A 215 -5.13 -0.41 11.45
C VAL A 215 -4.95 -1.67 12.31
N GLY A 216 -4.44 -2.77 11.74
CA GLY A 216 -4.15 -4.01 12.45
C GLY A 216 -2.97 -3.92 13.43
N GLY A 217 -2.20 -2.84 13.39
CA GLY A 217 -1.24 -2.47 14.42
C GLY A 217 -1.89 -1.84 15.65
N THR A 218 -3.14 -1.40 15.55
CA THR A 218 -3.91 -0.80 16.64
C THR A 218 -4.54 -1.87 17.53
N GLU A 219 -4.51 -1.64 18.84
CA GLU A 219 -5.09 -2.53 19.84
C GLU A 219 -6.56 -2.85 19.55
N GLY A 220 -6.93 -4.13 19.68
CA GLY A 220 -8.29 -4.62 19.44
C GLY A 220 -8.68 -4.79 17.97
N CYS A 221 -7.89 -4.31 17.00
CA CYS A 221 -8.31 -4.28 15.59
C CYS A 221 -7.80 -5.47 14.75
N ALA A 222 -6.68 -6.07 15.14
CA ALA A 222 -5.88 -6.96 14.29
C ALA A 222 -6.66 -8.15 13.69
N LEU A 223 -7.44 -8.87 14.49
CA LEU A 223 -8.19 -10.04 14.02
C LEU A 223 -9.24 -9.66 12.97
N ARG A 224 -10.06 -8.64 13.27
CA ARG A 224 -11.14 -8.20 12.36
C ARG A 224 -10.62 -7.72 11.01
N VAL A 225 -9.49 -7.00 11.00
CA VAL A 225 -8.89 -6.55 9.72
C VAL A 225 -8.16 -7.68 8.99
N ALA A 226 -7.61 -8.66 9.70
CA ALA A 226 -7.07 -9.87 9.08
C ALA A 226 -8.17 -10.67 8.38
N GLU A 227 -9.31 -10.86 9.03
CA GLU A 227 -10.50 -11.52 8.46
C GLU A 227 -11.03 -10.78 7.23
N LEU A 228 -11.09 -9.44 7.28
CA LEU A 228 -11.47 -8.63 6.12
C LEU A 228 -10.49 -8.84 4.96
N ALA A 229 -9.19 -8.77 5.21
CA ALA A 229 -8.17 -9.00 4.18
C ALA A 229 -8.24 -10.43 3.61
N LEU A 230 -8.50 -11.44 4.43
CA LEU A 230 -8.72 -12.82 4.01
C LEU A 230 -9.95 -12.97 3.10
N LYS A 231 -11.08 -12.32 3.42
CA LYS A 231 -12.25 -12.29 2.52
C LYS A 231 -11.91 -11.68 1.17
N MET A 232 -11.11 -10.62 1.16
CA MET A 232 -10.69 -9.93 -0.07
C MET A 232 -9.65 -10.72 -0.89
N CYS A 233 -9.04 -11.78 -0.36
CA CYS A 233 -8.27 -12.73 -1.16
C CYS A 233 -9.11 -13.48 -2.20
N CYS A 234 -10.44 -13.49 -2.04
CA CYS A 234 -11.41 -14.07 -2.98
C CYS A 234 -12.10 -13.03 -3.87
N ASP A 235 -11.66 -11.77 -3.88
CA ASP A 235 -12.24 -10.70 -4.70
C ASP A 235 -12.19 -11.04 -6.21
N PRO A 236 -13.19 -10.70 -7.03
CA PRO A 236 -13.14 -10.98 -8.46
C PRO A 236 -12.03 -10.24 -9.21
N VAL A 237 -11.56 -9.10 -8.69
CA VAL A 237 -10.48 -8.30 -9.27
C VAL A 237 -9.11 -8.84 -8.82
N ALA A 238 -8.29 -9.25 -9.79
CA ALA A 238 -6.98 -9.86 -9.51
C ALA A 238 -6.01 -8.95 -8.75
N GLU A 239 -6.07 -7.63 -8.98
CA GLU A 239 -5.24 -6.64 -8.28
C GLU A 239 -5.60 -6.55 -6.80
N ILE A 240 -6.89 -6.65 -6.47
CA ILE A 240 -7.39 -6.71 -5.09
C ILE A 240 -6.90 -7.99 -4.41
N ARG A 241 -7.05 -9.16 -5.04
CA ARG A 241 -6.53 -10.42 -4.47
C ARG A 241 -5.03 -10.37 -4.18
N LEU A 242 -4.25 -9.80 -5.09
CA LEU A 242 -2.80 -9.67 -4.92
C LEU A 242 -2.45 -8.71 -3.78
N CYS A 243 -3.14 -7.57 -3.68
CA CYS A 243 -2.95 -6.64 -2.57
C CYS A 243 -3.36 -7.31 -1.25
N ALA A 244 -4.56 -7.88 -1.17
CA ALA A 244 -5.09 -8.59 0.00
C ALA A 244 -4.11 -9.66 0.52
N SER A 245 -3.58 -10.49 -0.38
CA SER A 245 -2.58 -11.51 -0.03
C SER A 245 -1.35 -10.90 0.66
N LYS A 246 -0.85 -9.74 0.20
CA LYS A 246 0.29 -9.05 0.82
C LYS A 246 -0.07 -8.48 2.19
N GLN A 247 -1.27 -7.92 2.33
CA GLN A 247 -1.69 -7.29 3.59
C GLN A 247 -1.98 -8.32 4.67
N VAL A 248 -2.64 -9.46 4.33
CA VAL A 248 -2.79 -10.60 5.24
C VAL A 248 -1.43 -11.00 5.82
N SER A 249 -0.39 -11.13 4.98
CA SER A 249 0.95 -11.52 5.44
C SER A 249 1.59 -10.53 6.40
N ARG A 250 1.40 -9.22 6.17
CA ARG A 250 1.90 -8.16 7.05
C ARG A 250 1.18 -8.17 8.39
N ILE A 251 -0.16 -8.20 8.37
CA ILE A 251 -0.99 -8.24 9.57
C ILE A 251 -0.68 -9.50 10.38
N LEU A 252 -0.70 -10.66 9.74
CA LEU A 252 -0.41 -11.96 10.36
C LEU A 252 1.00 -11.99 10.96
N SER A 253 2.01 -11.47 10.27
CA SER A 253 3.37 -11.42 10.83
C SER A 253 3.45 -10.53 12.08
N GLY A 254 2.71 -9.42 12.11
CA GLY A 254 2.59 -8.56 13.28
C GLY A 254 1.83 -9.22 14.43
N MET A 255 0.70 -9.88 14.15
CA MET A 255 -0.06 -10.67 15.12
C MET A 255 0.79 -11.78 15.72
N TRP A 256 1.49 -12.52 14.85
CA TRP A 256 2.36 -13.61 15.26
C TRP A 256 3.45 -13.09 16.18
N ARG A 257 4.19 -12.04 15.81
CA ARG A 257 5.25 -11.46 16.65
C ARG A 257 4.78 -11.02 18.03
N ARG A 258 3.57 -10.48 18.13
CA ARG A 258 3.00 -9.95 19.39
C ARG A 258 2.32 -11.02 20.24
N ARG A 259 2.17 -12.25 19.74
CA ARG A 259 1.51 -13.33 20.49
C ARG A 259 2.33 -13.69 21.72
N SER A 260 1.69 -13.81 22.87
CA SER A 260 2.31 -14.48 24.03
C SER A 260 1.74 -15.89 24.15
N ALA A 261 2.57 -16.86 24.54
CA ALA A 261 2.09 -18.22 24.70
C ALA A 261 0.96 -18.26 25.75
N GLY A 262 -0.22 -18.76 25.35
CA GLY A 262 -1.37 -18.95 26.24
C GLY A 262 -2.39 -17.80 26.30
N ASP A 263 -2.19 -16.71 25.55
CA ASP A 263 -3.14 -15.59 25.52
C ASP A 263 -4.14 -15.65 24.34
N ALA A 264 -5.17 -14.79 24.40
CA ALA A 264 -6.18 -14.65 23.34
C ALA A 264 -5.57 -14.20 22.00
N ALA A 265 -4.48 -13.43 22.02
CA ALA A 265 -3.78 -12.96 20.82
C ALA A 265 -3.13 -14.13 20.06
N ALA A 266 -2.59 -15.12 20.76
CA ALA A 266 -2.09 -16.35 20.16
C ALA A 266 -3.21 -17.20 19.53
N GLY A 267 -4.39 -17.23 20.17
CA GLY A 267 -5.59 -17.84 19.59
C GLY A 267 -6.00 -17.17 18.27
N ALA A 268 -6.11 -15.85 18.28
CA ALA A 268 -6.45 -15.06 17.10
C ALA A 268 -5.44 -15.24 15.95
N ALA A 269 -4.14 -15.19 16.26
CA ALA A 269 -3.10 -15.39 15.25
C ALA A 269 -3.16 -16.79 14.62
N ARG A 270 -3.41 -17.84 15.43
CA ARG A 270 -3.61 -19.21 14.92
C ARG A 270 -4.86 -19.33 14.05
N SER A 271 -5.98 -18.72 14.44
CA SER A 271 -7.19 -18.70 13.61
C SER A 271 -6.90 -18.14 12.22
N VAL A 272 -6.19 -17.01 12.14
CA VAL A 272 -5.80 -16.39 10.86
C VAL A 272 -4.86 -17.30 10.05
N VAL A 273 -3.95 -18.03 10.70
CA VAL A 273 -3.12 -19.05 10.03
C VAL A 273 -3.99 -20.16 9.43
N ASP A 274 -4.96 -20.66 10.17
CA ASP A 274 -5.82 -21.76 9.74
C ASP A 274 -6.75 -21.33 8.58
N ASP A 275 -7.34 -20.14 8.66
CA ASP A 275 -8.13 -19.55 7.57
C ASP A 275 -7.27 -19.32 6.32
N LEU A 276 -6.03 -18.85 6.49
CA LEU A 276 -5.09 -18.72 5.39
C LEU A 276 -4.77 -20.09 4.78
N LYS A 277 -4.50 -21.12 5.59
CA LYS A 277 -4.27 -22.50 5.12
C LYS A 277 -5.49 -23.06 4.38
N ALA A 278 -6.71 -22.73 4.81
CA ALA A 278 -7.93 -23.16 4.13
C ALA A 278 -7.96 -22.70 2.66
N LEU A 279 -7.43 -21.50 2.34
CA LEU A 279 -7.30 -21.03 0.95
C LEU A 279 -6.45 -21.96 0.08
N ALA A 280 -5.51 -22.72 0.65
CA ALA A 280 -4.71 -23.71 -0.09
C ALA A 280 -5.51 -24.99 -0.43
N ALA A 281 -6.54 -25.32 0.34
CA ALA A 281 -7.40 -26.48 0.11
C ALA A 281 -8.61 -26.15 -0.79
N GLU A 282 -8.91 -24.87 -1.00
CA GLU A 282 -10.10 -24.43 -1.74
C GLU A 282 -10.17 -24.98 -3.18
N PRO A 283 -11.35 -25.39 -3.66
CA PRO A 283 -11.54 -25.86 -5.04
C PRO A 283 -11.18 -24.79 -6.08
N ASN A 284 -11.41 -23.51 -5.75
CA ASN A 284 -11.09 -22.37 -6.59
C ASN A 284 -9.58 -22.17 -6.68
N HIS A 285 -9.04 -22.22 -7.91
CA HIS A 285 -7.61 -22.04 -8.14
C HIS A 285 -7.11 -20.63 -7.76
N GLN A 286 -8.00 -19.63 -7.76
CA GLN A 286 -7.63 -18.25 -7.40
C GLN A 286 -7.34 -18.13 -5.90
N SER A 287 -8.10 -18.83 -5.06
CA SER A 287 -7.85 -18.91 -3.60
C SER A 287 -6.50 -19.58 -3.32
N ARG A 288 -6.20 -20.69 -4.00
CA ARG A 288 -4.89 -21.37 -3.87
C ARG A 288 -3.72 -20.50 -4.35
N GLN A 289 -3.93 -19.67 -5.37
CA GLN A 289 -2.95 -18.65 -5.78
C GLN A 289 -2.81 -17.53 -4.74
N ALA A 290 -3.90 -17.08 -4.13
CA ALA A 290 -3.86 -16.07 -3.07
C ALA A 290 -3.05 -16.57 -1.86
N TYR A 291 -3.25 -17.82 -1.44
CA TYR A 291 -2.42 -18.47 -0.43
C TYR A 291 -0.93 -18.40 -0.80
N ALA A 292 -0.55 -18.86 -1.99
CA ALA A 292 0.84 -18.84 -2.43
C ALA A 292 1.42 -17.42 -2.48
N ASN A 293 0.63 -16.43 -2.92
CA ASN A 293 1.03 -15.02 -2.90
C ASN A 293 1.21 -14.47 -1.48
N ALA A 294 0.36 -14.87 -0.53
CA ALA A 294 0.49 -14.46 0.86
C ALA A 294 1.79 -15.01 1.45
N VAL A 295 2.07 -16.30 1.28
CA VAL A 295 3.34 -16.88 1.76
C VAL A 295 4.55 -16.20 1.10
N ALA A 296 4.47 -15.89 -0.20
CA ALA A 296 5.51 -15.13 -0.90
C ALA A 296 5.77 -13.75 -0.27
N ALA A 297 4.69 -13.08 0.15
CA ALA A 297 4.70 -11.71 0.66
C ALA A 297 5.04 -11.60 2.16
N LEU A 298 5.30 -12.71 2.86
CA LEU A 298 5.78 -12.65 4.25
C LEU A 298 7.02 -11.74 4.34
N PRO A 299 7.05 -10.75 5.26
CA PRO A 299 8.21 -9.90 5.49
C PRO A 299 9.47 -10.71 5.81
N GLN A 300 10.64 -10.14 5.53
CA GLN A 300 11.92 -10.80 5.82
C GLN A 300 12.08 -11.04 7.33
N GLU A 301 11.48 -10.18 8.16
CA GLU A 301 11.48 -10.20 9.62
C GLU A 301 10.33 -11.01 10.23
N ALA A 302 9.57 -11.77 9.42
CA ALA A 302 8.59 -12.72 9.94
C ALA A 302 9.31 -13.80 10.79
N GLU A 303 8.67 -14.42 11.77
CA GLU A 303 9.32 -15.49 12.53
C GLU A 303 9.46 -16.78 11.70
N ASP A 304 10.52 -17.55 11.92
CA ASP A 304 10.71 -18.85 11.26
C ASP A 304 9.62 -19.86 11.65
N SER A 305 9.08 -19.74 12.87
CA SER A 305 7.95 -20.56 13.34
C SER A 305 6.69 -20.37 12.49
N LEU A 306 6.37 -19.13 12.11
CA LEU A 306 5.25 -18.83 11.20
C LEU A 306 5.51 -19.40 9.81
N LEU A 307 6.74 -19.25 9.30
CA LEU A 307 7.10 -19.79 8.00
C LEU A 307 7.01 -21.33 7.98
N ALA A 308 7.41 -21.99 9.06
CA ALA A 308 7.29 -23.43 9.22
C ALA A 308 5.82 -23.91 9.16
N GLU A 309 4.87 -23.15 9.72
CA GLU A 309 3.43 -23.45 9.65
C GLU A 309 2.88 -23.33 8.22
N LEU A 310 3.37 -22.36 7.44
CA LEU A 310 2.83 -22.02 6.12
C LEU A 310 3.56 -22.72 4.96
N THR A 311 4.72 -23.33 5.21
CA THR A 311 5.49 -23.99 4.15
C THR A 311 4.87 -25.31 3.67
N PRO A 312 4.34 -26.21 4.54
CA PRO A 312 3.84 -27.50 4.10
C PRO A 312 2.68 -27.42 3.08
N PRO A 313 1.62 -26.62 3.29
CA PRO A 313 0.55 -26.50 2.30
C PRO A 313 1.04 -25.84 1.01
N LEU A 314 2.01 -24.91 1.08
CA LEU A 314 2.63 -24.31 -0.11
C LEU A 314 3.37 -25.35 -0.95
N ALA A 315 4.10 -26.26 -0.29
CA ALA A 315 4.80 -27.35 -0.97
C ALA A 315 3.81 -28.31 -1.65
N ALA A 316 2.69 -28.64 -1.01
CA ALA A 316 1.64 -29.47 -1.60
C ALA A 316 1.07 -28.87 -2.90
N LEU A 317 0.93 -27.53 -2.97
CA LEU A 317 0.48 -26.83 -4.18
C LEU A 317 1.49 -26.87 -5.34
N ALA A 318 2.72 -27.33 -5.13
CA ALA A 318 3.69 -27.47 -6.22
C ALA A 318 3.26 -28.53 -7.26
N GLU A 319 2.39 -29.46 -6.86
CA GLU A 319 1.80 -30.49 -7.72
C GLU A 319 0.35 -30.19 -8.13
N ASP A 320 -0.15 -28.97 -7.84
CA ASP A 320 -1.52 -28.57 -8.13
C ASP A 320 -1.93 -28.88 -9.58
N ARG A 321 -3.17 -29.33 -9.81
CA ARG A 321 -3.67 -29.65 -11.15
C ARG A 321 -3.60 -28.45 -12.14
N ILE A 322 -3.74 -27.22 -11.66
CA ILE A 322 -3.73 -25.99 -12.46
C ILE A 322 -2.31 -25.44 -12.58
N SER A 323 -1.86 -25.26 -13.83
CA SER A 323 -0.51 -24.74 -14.13
C SER A 323 -0.26 -23.34 -13.56
N GLY A 324 -1.28 -22.49 -13.52
CA GLY A 324 -1.20 -21.15 -12.93
C GLY A 324 -0.85 -21.18 -11.45
N VAL A 325 -1.43 -22.09 -10.68
CA VAL A 325 -1.12 -22.29 -9.25
C VAL A 325 0.33 -22.72 -9.10
N ARG A 326 0.77 -23.74 -9.86
CA ARG A 326 2.15 -24.23 -9.82
C ARG A 326 3.19 -23.15 -10.14
N VAL A 327 2.88 -22.24 -11.08
CA VAL A 327 3.74 -21.08 -11.39
C VAL A 327 3.81 -20.10 -10.23
N THR A 328 2.67 -19.76 -9.62
CA THR A 328 2.63 -18.86 -8.46
C THR A 328 3.41 -19.44 -7.27
N VAL A 329 3.27 -20.74 -7.01
CA VAL A 329 4.05 -21.45 -5.98
C VAL A 329 5.54 -21.37 -6.27
N ALA A 330 5.97 -21.59 -7.51
CA ALA A 330 7.36 -21.47 -7.90
C ALA A 330 7.93 -20.07 -7.65
N GLN A 331 7.15 -19.02 -7.94
CA GLN A 331 7.51 -17.64 -7.66
C GLN A 331 7.60 -17.37 -6.15
N ALA A 332 6.65 -17.87 -5.37
CA ALA A 332 6.64 -17.74 -3.91
C ALA A 332 7.89 -18.37 -3.28
N LEU A 333 8.23 -19.58 -3.69
CA LEU A 333 9.42 -20.28 -3.23
C LEU A 333 10.70 -19.57 -3.69
N ALA A 334 10.74 -19.07 -4.92
CA ALA A 334 11.90 -18.31 -5.39
C ALA A 334 12.14 -17.05 -4.54
N ALA A 335 11.06 -16.33 -4.18
CA ALA A 335 11.15 -15.19 -3.28
C ALA A 335 11.75 -15.61 -1.92
N LYS A 336 11.25 -16.69 -1.30
CA LYS A 336 11.78 -17.15 0.00
C LYS A 336 13.19 -17.74 -0.08
N ALA A 337 13.56 -18.34 -1.21
CA ALA A 337 14.93 -18.77 -1.48
C ALA A 337 15.90 -17.59 -1.58
N LYS A 338 15.46 -16.47 -2.19
CA LYS A 338 16.24 -15.23 -2.26
C LYS A 338 16.54 -14.70 -0.86
N ASP A 339 15.52 -14.69 -0.01
CA ASP A 339 15.58 -14.22 1.38
C ASP A 339 16.42 -15.14 2.29
N GLY A 340 16.80 -16.34 1.82
CA GLY A 340 17.61 -17.31 2.57
C GLY A 340 16.82 -18.11 3.61
N ARG A 341 15.48 -18.06 3.57
CA ARG A 341 14.61 -18.56 4.64
C ARG A 341 13.94 -19.90 4.35
N LEU A 342 14.16 -20.49 3.18
CA LEU A 342 13.66 -21.84 2.92
C LEU A 342 14.51 -22.87 3.65
N SER A 343 13.87 -23.67 4.49
CA SER A 343 14.52 -24.80 5.16
C SER A 343 15.04 -25.81 4.14
N ALA A 344 16.04 -26.59 4.55
CA ALA A 344 16.65 -27.59 3.70
C ALA A 344 15.65 -28.66 3.22
N ASP A 345 14.71 -29.03 4.10
CA ASP A 345 13.64 -29.97 3.81
C ASP A 345 12.55 -29.35 2.94
N GLY A 346 12.24 -28.07 3.16
CA GLY A 346 11.35 -27.30 2.29
C GLY A 346 11.86 -27.23 0.85
N MET A 347 13.17 -26.97 0.66
CA MET A 347 13.81 -27.00 -0.67
C MET A 347 13.93 -28.41 -1.28
N ALA A 348 14.06 -29.44 -0.45
CA ALA A 348 14.17 -30.83 -0.89
C ALA A 348 12.81 -31.38 -1.35
N ALA A 349 11.73 -31.00 -0.67
CA ALA A 349 10.35 -31.39 -0.99
C ALA A 349 9.81 -30.75 -2.28
N LEU A 350 10.49 -29.72 -2.82
CA LEU A 350 10.05 -29.09 -4.06
C LEU A 350 10.21 -30.04 -5.24
N PRO A 351 9.14 -30.34 -6.00
CA PRO A 351 9.22 -31.10 -7.24
C PRO A 351 9.75 -30.17 -8.34
N LEU A 352 10.99 -29.71 -8.20
CA LEU A 352 11.64 -28.73 -9.08
C LEU A 352 11.57 -29.16 -10.54
N ARG A 353 11.65 -30.46 -10.84
CA ARG A 353 11.48 -30.98 -12.21
C ARG A 353 10.06 -30.72 -12.74
N SER A 354 9.03 -30.96 -11.93
CA SER A 354 7.62 -30.71 -12.28
C SER A 354 7.34 -29.21 -12.43
N VAL A 355 7.89 -28.41 -11.52
CA VAL A 355 7.82 -26.94 -11.58
C VAL A 355 8.52 -26.40 -12.83
N LEU A 356 9.76 -26.84 -13.10
CA LEU A 356 10.54 -26.49 -14.30
C LEU A 356 9.81 -26.91 -15.59
N SER A 357 9.28 -28.13 -15.62
CA SER A 357 8.51 -28.68 -16.73
C SER A 357 7.22 -27.88 -16.95
N CYS A 358 6.53 -27.50 -15.87
CA CYS A 358 5.32 -26.70 -15.94
C CYS A 358 5.60 -25.27 -16.42
N MET A 359 6.60 -24.58 -15.85
CA MET A 359 7.01 -23.24 -16.30
C MET A 359 7.40 -23.26 -17.78
N SER A 360 8.14 -24.30 -18.19
CA SER A 360 8.48 -24.58 -19.59
C SER A 360 7.23 -24.78 -20.47
N ARG A 361 6.22 -25.53 -20.02
CA ARG A 361 4.96 -25.75 -20.76
C ARG A 361 4.08 -24.51 -20.83
N VAL A 362 3.98 -23.72 -19.76
CA VAL A 362 3.24 -22.45 -19.73
C VAL A 362 3.84 -21.45 -20.71
N LEU A 363 5.18 -21.34 -20.72
CA LEU A 363 5.93 -20.59 -21.74
C LEU A 363 5.60 -21.08 -23.15
N THR A 364 5.61 -22.40 -23.36
CA THR A 364 5.30 -23.00 -24.66
C THR A 364 3.84 -22.79 -25.08
N GLN A 365 2.88 -22.80 -24.15
CA GLN A 365 1.46 -22.51 -24.41
C GLN A 365 1.23 -21.04 -24.74
N PHE A 366 1.87 -20.12 -24.01
CA PHE A 366 1.82 -18.69 -24.33
C PHE A 366 2.35 -18.40 -25.74
N LEU A 367 3.33 -19.16 -26.19
CA LEU A 367 3.92 -19.03 -27.53
C LEU A 367 3.08 -19.64 -28.64
N ARG A 368 2.00 -20.34 -28.31
CA ARG A 368 0.98 -20.79 -29.26
C ARG A 368 -0.15 -19.77 -29.46
N LEU A 369 -0.14 -18.65 -28.73
CA LEU A 369 -1.08 -17.55 -28.98
C LEU A 369 -0.98 -17.11 -30.45
N PRO A 370 -2.11 -16.89 -31.15
CA PRO A 370 -2.11 -16.51 -32.57
C PRO A 370 -1.18 -15.33 -32.88
N SER A 371 -1.12 -14.35 -31.98
CA SER A 371 -0.27 -13.15 -32.05
C SER A 371 1.23 -13.41 -31.91
N LEU A 372 1.65 -14.58 -31.41
CA LEU A 372 3.05 -14.98 -31.22
C LEU A 372 3.46 -16.17 -32.11
N ARG A 373 2.54 -16.71 -32.92
CA ARG A 373 2.80 -17.87 -33.79
C ARG A 373 3.98 -17.66 -34.74
N TRP A 374 4.22 -16.42 -35.17
CA TRP A 374 5.34 -16.05 -36.05
C TRP A 374 6.73 -16.31 -35.42
N LEU A 375 6.83 -16.37 -34.09
CA LEU A 375 8.05 -16.74 -33.37
C LEU A 375 8.35 -18.25 -33.47
N THR A 376 7.34 -19.07 -33.75
CA THR A 376 7.46 -20.54 -33.78
C THR A 376 7.58 -21.12 -35.19
N THR A 377 7.14 -20.39 -36.22
CA THR A 377 7.20 -20.81 -37.63
C THR A 377 8.61 -20.87 -38.20
N SER A 378 9.57 -20.21 -37.55
CA SER A 378 10.97 -20.12 -37.99
C SER A 378 11.91 -21.08 -37.25
N MET A 379 11.38 -21.94 -36.37
CA MET A 379 12.20 -22.84 -35.55
C MET A 379 12.41 -24.21 -36.22
N PRO A 380 13.66 -24.73 -36.25
CA PRO A 380 13.93 -26.06 -36.77
C PRO A 380 13.20 -27.14 -35.97
N ARG A 381 12.65 -28.15 -36.66
CA ARG A 381 12.11 -29.37 -36.03
C ARG A 381 13.27 -30.19 -35.46
N SER A 382 13.71 -29.91 -34.24
CA SER A 382 14.81 -30.66 -33.61
C SER A 382 14.34 -32.07 -33.21
N GLY A 383 14.92 -33.10 -33.83
CA GLY A 383 14.78 -34.52 -33.46
C GLY A 383 15.73 -34.98 -32.35
N GLY A 384 16.15 -34.08 -31.45
CA GLY A 384 17.09 -34.37 -30.37
C GLY A 384 16.67 -33.76 -29.04
N SER A 385 17.14 -34.35 -27.95
CA SER A 385 16.77 -34.16 -26.54
C SER A 385 17.04 -32.77 -25.92
N SER A 386 17.41 -31.75 -26.70
CA SER A 386 17.41 -30.37 -26.22
C SER A 386 15.96 -29.90 -26.06
N PRO A 387 15.54 -29.43 -24.87
CA PRO A 387 14.15 -29.10 -24.66
C PRO A 387 13.83 -27.87 -25.51
N ARG A 388 13.00 -28.04 -26.54
CA ARG A 388 12.40 -26.99 -27.40
C ARG A 388 12.07 -25.68 -26.66
N SER A 389 11.74 -25.78 -25.37
CA SER A 389 11.50 -24.65 -24.49
C SER A 389 12.71 -23.74 -24.19
N ALA A 390 13.95 -24.24 -24.21
CA ALA A 390 15.15 -23.40 -24.06
C ALA A 390 15.38 -22.51 -25.29
N LEU A 391 15.22 -23.08 -26.49
CA LEU A 391 15.28 -22.35 -27.75
C LEU A 391 14.14 -21.34 -27.88
N LEU A 392 12.90 -21.74 -27.54
CA LEU A 392 11.76 -20.81 -27.51
C LEU A 392 11.95 -19.66 -26.51
N ARG A 393 12.50 -19.93 -25.32
CA ARG A 393 12.80 -18.86 -24.34
C ARG A 393 13.80 -17.85 -24.88
N ALA A 394 14.87 -18.30 -25.52
CA ALA A 394 15.87 -17.42 -26.12
C ALA A 394 15.28 -16.59 -27.26
N ALA A 395 14.36 -17.17 -28.05
CA ALA A 395 13.70 -16.45 -29.14
C ALA A 395 12.73 -15.37 -28.65
N VAL A 396 12.00 -15.59 -27.55
CA VAL A 396 11.09 -14.57 -26.99
C VAL A 396 11.85 -13.38 -26.44
N LEU A 397 12.95 -13.62 -25.72
CA LEU A 397 13.76 -12.56 -25.12
C LEU A 397 14.50 -11.70 -26.14
N ARG A 398 14.73 -12.22 -27.36
CA ARG A 398 15.43 -11.53 -28.45
C ARG A 398 14.50 -11.04 -29.55
N ALA A 399 13.20 -11.26 -29.41
CA ALA A 399 12.22 -10.86 -30.42
C ALA A 399 11.96 -9.35 -30.36
N GLU A 400 11.87 -8.73 -31.54
CA GLU A 400 11.42 -7.36 -31.70
C GLU A 400 9.97 -7.29 -32.20
N PRO A 401 9.19 -6.28 -31.80
CA PRO A 401 7.80 -6.17 -32.18
C PRO A 401 7.64 -5.84 -33.67
N ARG A 402 6.95 -6.71 -34.41
CA ARG A 402 6.60 -6.48 -35.84
C ARG A 402 5.53 -5.41 -36.04
N SER A 403 4.78 -5.03 -35.00
CA SER A 403 3.82 -3.91 -35.04
C SER A 403 3.45 -3.44 -33.61
N PRO A 404 2.81 -2.25 -33.47
CA PRO A 404 2.39 -1.73 -32.16
C PRO A 404 1.44 -2.65 -31.38
N ARG A 405 0.58 -3.40 -32.08
CA ARG A 405 -0.31 -4.41 -31.47
C ARG A 405 0.47 -5.62 -30.95
N HIS A 406 1.57 -5.99 -31.60
CA HIS A 406 2.47 -7.06 -31.16
C HIS A 406 3.34 -6.62 -29.96
N GLY A 407 3.70 -5.33 -29.87
CA GLY A 407 4.51 -4.76 -28.79
C GLY A 407 3.99 -5.11 -27.39
N ARG A 408 2.76 -4.72 -27.05
CA ARG A 408 2.23 -4.95 -25.69
C ARG A 408 2.13 -6.42 -25.30
N THR A 409 1.89 -7.30 -26.27
CA THR A 409 1.79 -8.75 -26.03
C THR A 409 3.18 -9.35 -25.85
N LEU A 410 4.15 -8.89 -26.65
CA LEU A 410 5.54 -9.29 -26.58
C LEU A 410 6.18 -8.80 -25.27
N ASP A 411 5.96 -7.56 -24.85
CA ASP A 411 6.46 -7.01 -23.59
C ASP A 411 5.94 -7.81 -22.39
N ARG A 412 4.63 -8.12 -22.38
CA ARG A 412 4.03 -8.96 -21.33
C ARG A 412 4.63 -10.37 -21.33
N ALA A 413 4.90 -10.94 -22.50
CA ALA A 413 5.51 -12.26 -22.62
C ALA A 413 6.96 -12.24 -22.15
N GLN A 414 7.74 -11.23 -22.53
CA GLN A 414 9.13 -11.03 -22.12
C GLN A 414 9.25 -10.81 -20.62
N GLY A 415 8.41 -9.95 -20.03
CA GLY A 415 8.35 -9.72 -18.59
C GLY A 415 8.11 -11.03 -17.82
N ARG A 416 7.07 -11.79 -18.21
CA ARG A 416 6.79 -13.10 -17.60
C ARG A 416 7.95 -14.09 -17.80
N CYS A 417 8.57 -14.13 -18.98
CA CYS A 417 9.75 -14.98 -19.22
C CYS A 417 10.90 -14.63 -18.28
N GLN A 418 11.21 -13.34 -18.14
CA GLN A 418 12.28 -12.85 -17.29
C GLN A 418 12.01 -13.11 -15.81
N ASP A 419 10.78 -12.92 -15.35
CA ASP A 419 10.39 -13.21 -13.97
C ASP A 419 10.50 -14.71 -13.66
N LEU A 420 10.06 -15.57 -14.58
CA LEU A 420 10.22 -17.01 -14.47
C LEU A 420 11.70 -17.41 -14.42
N LEU A 421 12.55 -16.84 -15.28
CA LEU A 421 13.99 -17.13 -15.29
C LEU A 421 14.69 -16.65 -14.01
N ARG A 422 14.35 -15.46 -13.52
CA ARG A 422 14.84 -14.95 -12.23
C ARG A 422 14.43 -15.88 -11.09
N ALA A 423 13.17 -16.31 -11.07
CA ALA A 423 12.67 -17.25 -10.07
C ALA A 423 13.43 -18.59 -10.09
N LEU A 424 13.72 -19.12 -11.29
CA LEU A 424 14.51 -20.34 -11.45
C LEU A 424 15.95 -20.19 -10.98
N GLY A 425 16.60 -19.06 -11.32
CA GLY A 425 17.94 -18.75 -10.84
C GLY A 425 18.00 -18.70 -9.31
N GLN A 426 17.01 -18.05 -8.68
CA GLN A 426 16.90 -17.97 -7.23
C GLN A 426 16.67 -19.32 -6.56
N LEU A 427 15.81 -20.17 -7.11
CA LEU A 427 15.57 -21.53 -6.59
C LEU A 427 16.83 -22.41 -6.67
N ARG A 428 17.55 -22.37 -7.81
CA ARG A 428 18.81 -23.10 -7.98
C ARG A 428 19.87 -22.60 -6.99
N ALA A 429 20.01 -21.28 -6.84
CA ALA A 429 20.95 -20.67 -5.91
C ALA A 429 20.60 -20.98 -4.44
N GLY A 430 19.31 -20.97 -4.08
CA GLY A 430 18.85 -21.36 -2.74
C GLY A 430 19.16 -22.83 -2.43
N ARG A 431 18.96 -23.74 -3.39
CA ARG A 431 19.26 -25.17 -3.21
C ARG A 431 20.75 -25.42 -3.04
N LEU A 432 21.57 -24.66 -3.76
CA LEU A 432 23.02 -24.70 -3.61
C LEU A 432 23.43 -24.24 -2.20
N ARG A 433 22.89 -23.12 -1.71
CA ARG A 433 23.16 -22.60 -0.36
C ARG A 433 22.77 -23.60 0.73
N VAL A 434 21.59 -24.22 0.61
CA VAL A 434 21.14 -25.29 1.51
C VAL A 434 22.08 -26.49 1.50
N TYR A 435 22.53 -26.91 0.30
CA TYR A 435 23.43 -28.05 0.16
C TYR A 435 24.82 -27.76 0.74
N GLU A 436 25.36 -26.56 0.49
CA GLU A 436 26.62 -26.08 1.06
C GLU A 436 26.54 -26.06 2.60
N ALA A 437 25.44 -25.58 3.17
CA ALA A 437 25.21 -25.56 4.61
C ALA A 437 25.09 -26.96 5.23
N ARG A 438 24.51 -27.95 4.53
CA ARG A 438 24.36 -29.34 5.03
C ARG A 438 25.64 -30.16 4.95
N VAL A 439 26.45 -29.97 3.91
CA VAL A 439 27.53 -30.91 3.56
C VAL A 439 28.92 -30.33 3.86
N GLY A 440 29.04 -29.03 4.17
CA GLY A 440 30.35 -28.38 4.36
C GLY A 440 31.26 -28.47 3.13
N ALA A 441 30.69 -28.71 1.95
CA ALA A 441 31.43 -29.08 0.75
C ALA A 441 31.86 -27.86 -0.09
N ARG A 442 33.05 -27.96 -0.70
CA ARG A 442 33.58 -26.93 -1.61
C ARG A 442 32.62 -26.67 -2.79
N PRO A 443 32.44 -25.40 -3.23
CA PRO A 443 31.46 -24.99 -4.25
C PRO A 443 31.52 -25.73 -5.59
N SER A 444 32.69 -26.29 -5.93
CA SER A 444 32.97 -26.97 -7.19
C SER A 444 32.29 -28.34 -7.33
N VAL A 445 32.03 -29.05 -6.23
CA VAL A 445 31.40 -30.39 -6.24
C VAL A 445 29.88 -30.28 -6.32
N ALA A 446 29.30 -29.31 -5.61
CA ALA A 446 27.86 -29.07 -5.59
C ALA A 446 27.31 -28.61 -6.96
N ARG A 447 28.08 -27.77 -7.67
CA ARG A 447 27.73 -27.32 -9.03
C ARG A 447 27.65 -28.45 -10.06
N ARG A 448 28.50 -29.49 -9.95
CA ARG A 448 28.48 -30.65 -10.87
C ARG A 448 27.26 -31.56 -10.67
N ARG A 449 26.76 -31.72 -9.44
CA ARG A 449 25.59 -32.59 -9.14
C ARG A 449 24.24 -31.93 -9.44
N LEU A 450 24.15 -30.61 -9.36
CA LEU A 450 22.88 -29.88 -9.53
C LEU A 450 22.60 -29.42 -10.98
N GLY A 451 23.54 -29.66 -11.91
CA GLY A 451 23.46 -29.21 -13.30
C GLY A 451 23.77 -27.72 -13.42
N THR A 452 24.88 -27.40 -14.08
CA THR A 452 25.34 -26.03 -14.37
C THR A 452 24.39 -25.28 -15.34
N PRO A 453 24.49 -23.92 -15.42
CA PRO A 453 23.44 -22.98 -15.82
C PRO A 453 22.57 -23.34 -17.03
#